data_AF-E2ATR5-F1
#
_entry.id   AF-E2ATR5-F1
#
_cell.length_a   1.000
_cell.length_b   1.000
_cell.length_c   1.000
_cell.angle_alpha   90.00
_cell.angle_beta   90.00
_cell.angle_gamma   90.00
#
_symmetry.space_group_name_H-M   'P 1'
#
loop_
_entity.id
_entity.type
_entity.pdbx_description
1 polymer ?
#
loop_
_entity_poly.entity_id
_entity_poly.type
_entity_poly.pdbx_seq_one_letter_code
_entity_poly.pdbx_strand_id
1 'polypeptide(L)'
;MHQGDMLPAKVKPDHGVAYVSYGGAEYTKHDFEVLMPAHFNWIRSGHGHVPEHAVEAGRTTSGEMLYVGRTFHNGIPCVGKVQRSHGVMYIPFDGKEIPCREYEVLVQC
;
A
#
# COMPACT_ATOMS: atom_id res chain seq x y z
N MET A 1 7.07 -2.77 -9.59
CA MET A 1 8.25 -3.45 -9.01
C MET A 1 9.32 -2.46 -8.54
N HIS A 2 10.02 -2.75 -7.44
CA HIS A 2 11.18 -2.00 -6.97
C HIS A 2 12.15 -2.95 -6.26
N GLN A 3 13.42 -3.02 -6.69
CA GLN A 3 14.44 -3.92 -6.08
C GLN A 3 13.98 -5.39 -5.98
N GLY A 4 13.24 -5.88 -6.99
CA GLY A 4 12.67 -7.22 -7.00
C GLY A 4 11.34 -7.38 -6.26
N ASP A 5 10.97 -6.44 -5.38
CA ASP A 5 9.69 -6.48 -4.68
C ASP A 5 8.54 -5.97 -5.58
N MET A 6 7.41 -6.67 -5.52
CA MET A 6 6.13 -6.17 -6.04
C MET A 6 5.41 -5.44 -4.91
N LEU A 7 5.13 -4.16 -5.10
CA LEU A 7 4.69 -3.25 -4.05
C LEU A 7 3.36 -2.58 -4.44
N PRO A 8 2.39 -2.50 -3.51
CA PRO A 8 1.24 -1.60 -3.64
C PRO A 8 1.70 -0.15 -3.85
N ALA A 9 0.99 0.59 -4.71
CA ALA A 9 1.37 1.94 -5.12
C ALA A 9 0.22 2.94 -5.04
N LYS A 10 0.56 4.21 -4.81
CA LYS A 10 -0.34 5.36 -4.96
C LYS A 10 -0.24 5.87 -6.40
N VAL A 11 -1.28 5.68 -7.21
CA VAL A 11 -1.28 6.09 -8.63
C VAL A 11 -1.79 7.52 -8.78
N LYS A 12 -1.14 8.31 -9.65
CA LYS A 12 -1.64 9.60 -10.17
C LYS A 12 -1.83 9.48 -11.69
N PRO A 13 -3.01 9.02 -12.15
CA PRO A 13 -3.25 8.70 -13.56
C PRO A 13 -2.99 9.88 -14.50
N ASP A 14 -3.40 11.10 -14.10
CA ASP A 14 -3.23 12.31 -14.91
C ASP A 14 -1.78 12.64 -15.25
N HIS A 15 -0.84 12.12 -14.45
CA HIS A 15 0.60 12.32 -14.64
C HIS A 15 1.30 11.06 -15.17
N GLY A 16 0.58 9.94 -15.34
CA GLY A 16 1.17 8.67 -15.76
C GLY A 16 2.23 8.13 -14.80
N VAL A 17 2.09 8.40 -13.50
CA VAL A 17 3.05 7.95 -12.47
C VAL A 17 2.37 7.26 -11.30
N ALA A 18 3.11 6.36 -10.66
CA ALA A 18 2.76 5.78 -9.38
C ALA A 18 3.91 5.97 -8.38
N TYR A 19 3.58 5.99 -7.10
CA TYR A 19 4.55 6.13 -6.02
C TYR A 19 4.51 4.90 -5.13
N VAL A 20 5.69 4.34 -4.81
CA VAL A 20 5.84 3.18 -3.92
C VAL A 20 6.72 3.52 -2.73
N SER A 21 6.42 2.91 -1.59
CA SER A 21 7.23 3.02 -0.37
C SER A 21 8.24 1.88 -0.31
N TYR A 22 9.52 2.21 -0.10
CA TYR A 22 10.57 1.19 0.10
C TYR A 22 11.76 1.77 0.89
N GLY A 23 12.25 1.05 1.89
CA GLY A 23 13.51 1.37 2.58
C GLY A 23 13.59 2.79 3.14
N GLY A 24 12.49 3.36 3.65
CA GLY A 24 12.44 4.71 4.20
C GLY A 24 12.13 5.84 3.19
N ALA A 25 12.03 5.54 1.90
CA ALA A 25 11.81 6.54 0.85
C ALA A 25 10.58 6.26 -0.03
N GLU A 26 10.08 7.32 -0.67
CA GLU A 26 9.10 7.26 -1.77
C GLU A 26 9.83 7.21 -3.11
N TYR A 27 9.40 6.31 -4.01
CA TYR A 27 9.95 6.18 -5.35
C TYR A 27 8.88 6.29 -6.43
N THR A 28 9.15 7.09 -7.45
CA THR A 28 8.33 7.19 -8.66
C THR A 28 8.48 5.97 -9.56
N LYS A 29 7.37 5.55 -10.17
CA LYS A 29 7.28 4.45 -11.14
C LYS A 29 6.43 4.89 -12.34
N HIS A 30 6.89 4.52 -13.53
CA HIS A 30 6.19 4.76 -14.79
C HIS A 30 5.52 3.50 -15.33
N ASP A 31 6.07 2.32 -14.99
CA ASP A 31 5.43 1.03 -15.27
C ASP A 31 4.73 0.52 -14.00
N PHE A 32 3.41 0.39 -14.09
CA PHE A 32 2.56 -0.07 -12.99
C PHE A 32 1.26 -0.68 -13.52
N GLU A 33 0.65 -1.50 -12.68
CA GLU A 33 -0.68 -2.07 -12.91
C GLU A 33 -1.68 -1.34 -12.03
N VAL A 34 -2.91 -1.16 -12.54
CA VAL A 34 -3.99 -0.50 -11.80
C VAL A 34 -5.01 -1.55 -11.39
N LEU A 35 -5.34 -1.60 -10.09
CA LEU A 35 -6.43 -2.44 -9.60
C LEU A 35 -7.75 -1.96 -10.21
N MET A 36 -8.42 -2.83 -10.95
CA MET A 36 -9.66 -2.51 -11.64
C MET A 36 -10.86 -2.53 -10.68
N PRO A 37 -11.94 -1.77 -10.99
CA PRO A 37 -13.13 -1.73 -10.14
C PRO A 37 -13.71 -3.13 -9.91
N ALA A 38 -13.94 -3.47 -8.64
CA ALA A 38 -14.70 -4.63 -8.20
C ALA A 38 -15.48 -4.28 -6.93
N HIS A 39 -16.21 -5.24 -6.36
CA HIS A 39 -16.88 -5.08 -5.07
C HIS A 39 -15.85 -5.13 -3.93
N PHE A 40 -15.28 -3.96 -3.61
CA PHE A 40 -14.35 -3.81 -2.50
C PHE A 40 -14.97 -3.03 -1.34
N ASN A 41 -14.52 -3.36 -0.13
CA ASN A 41 -14.80 -2.62 1.08
C ASN A 41 -13.50 -2.27 1.83
N TRP A 42 -13.58 -1.26 2.69
CA TRP A 42 -12.47 -0.86 3.57
C TRP A 42 -12.81 -1.25 5.00
N ILE A 43 -11.96 -2.07 5.62
CA ILE A 43 -12.14 -2.53 7.00
C ILE A 43 -11.08 -1.89 7.89
N ARG A 44 -11.52 -1.23 8.96
CA ARG A 44 -10.62 -0.68 9.99
C ARG A 44 -9.75 -1.76 10.59
N SER A 45 -8.47 -1.48 10.68
CA SER A 45 -7.47 -2.41 11.20
C SER A 45 -6.27 -1.66 11.77
N GLY A 46 -5.23 -2.39 12.15
CA GLY A 46 -4.03 -1.78 12.68
C GLY A 46 -3.03 -2.80 13.20
N HIS A 47 -1.84 -2.31 13.57
CA HIS A 47 -0.82 -3.08 14.27
C HIS A 47 -0.43 -4.41 13.58
N GLY A 48 -0.44 -4.45 12.24
CA GLY A 48 -0.14 -5.63 11.43
C GLY A 48 -1.32 -6.58 11.24
N HIS A 49 -2.48 -6.31 11.84
CA HIS A 49 -3.69 -7.06 11.57
C HIS A 49 -4.13 -6.84 10.12
N VAL A 50 -4.56 -7.92 9.48
CA VAL A 50 -5.11 -7.97 8.13
C VAL A 50 -6.34 -8.89 8.18
N PRO A 51 -7.54 -8.39 7.83
CA PRO A 51 -8.77 -9.19 7.84
C PRO A 51 -8.79 -10.27 6.75
N GLU A 52 -9.74 -11.19 6.86
CA GLU A 52 -10.04 -12.15 5.79
C GLU A 52 -10.43 -11.42 4.50
N HIS A 53 -10.17 -12.07 3.37
CA HIS A 53 -10.43 -11.53 2.02
C HIS A 53 -9.69 -10.22 1.69
N ALA A 54 -8.64 -9.89 2.43
CA ALA A 54 -7.78 -8.76 2.11
C ALA A 54 -7.15 -8.89 0.72
N VAL A 55 -7.13 -7.79 -0.03
CA VAL A 55 -6.56 -7.74 -1.36
C VAL A 55 -5.04 -7.83 -1.27
N GLU A 56 -4.50 -8.95 -1.75
CA GLU A 56 -3.07 -9.16 -1.95
C GLU A 56 -2.61 -8.35 -3.16
N ALA A 57 -1.60 -7.49 -2.99
CA ALA A 57 -1.18 -6.54 -4.03
C ALA A 57 0.34 -6.43 -4.16
N GLY A 58 1.05 -7.43 -3.65
CA GLY A 58 2.50 -7.45 -3.73
C GLY A 58 3.11 -8.57 -2.93
N ARG A 59 4.40 -8.78 -3.18
CA ARG A 59 5.23 -9.71 -2.44
C ARG A 59 6.65 -9.19 -2.39
N THR A 60 7.27 -9.28 -1.22
CA THR A 60 8.69 -9.01 -1.07
C THR A 60 9.52 -10.13 -1.68
N THR A 61 10.79 -9.86 -1.97
CA THR A 61 11.79 -10.85 -2.37
C THR A 61 11.98 -11.97 -1.34
N SER A 62 11.72 -11.72 -0.05
CA SER A 62 11.71 -12.74 1.01
C SER A 62 10.43 -13.59 1.04
N GLY A 63 9.46 -13.29 0.18
CA GLY A 63 8.20 -14.03 0.05
C GLY A 63 7.04 -13.49 0.89
N GLU A 64 7.25 -12.41 1.66
CA GLU A 64 6.20 -11.81 2.50
C GLU A 64 5.11 -11.19 1.63
N MET A 65 3.86 -11.54 1.91
CA MET A 65 2.70 -10.97 1.22
C MET A 65 2.43 -9.54 1.70
N LEU A 66 2.14 -8.65 0.75
CA LEU A 66 1.76 -7.26 1.00
C LEU A 66 0.31 -7.03 0.59
N TYR A 67 -0.38 -6.19 1.37
CA TYR A 67 -1.80 -5.89 1.16
C TYR A 67 -2.02 -4.41 0.88
N VAL A 68 -3.16 -4.09 0.25
CA VAL A 68 -3.56 -2.70 0.03
C VAL A 68 -4.16 -2.13 1.31
N GLY A 69 -3.59 -1.03 1.78
CA GLY A 69 -4.14 -0.26 2.88
C GLY A 69 -4.44 1.18 2.47
N ARG A 70 -5.22 1.88 3.28
CA ARG A 70 -5.31 3.33 3.27
C ARG A 70 -5.32 3.89 4.69
N THR A 71 -4.92 5.15 4.82
CA THR A 71 -5.04 5.93 6.06
C THR A 71 -5.20 7.40 5.74
N PHE A 72 -5.44 8.23 6.75
CA PHE A 72 -5.43 9.68 6.61
C PHE A 72 -4.12 10.23 7.17
N HIS A 73 -3.31 10.87 6.31
CA HIS A 73 -2.11 11.59 6.73
C HIS A 73 -2.32 13.08 6.52
N ASN A 74 -2.29 13.87 7.59
CA ASN A 74 -2.58 15.31 7.58
C ASN A 74 -3.94 15.64 6.93
N GLY A 75 -4.96 14.81 7.21
CA GLY A 75 -6.31 14.97 6.65
C GLY A 75 -6.46 14.52 5.19
N ILE A 76 -5.38 14.07 4.54
CA ILE A 76 -5.40 13.60 3.15
C ILE A 76 -5.47 12.08 3.11
N PRO A 77 -6.44 11.48 2.39
CA PRO A 77 -6.49 10.03 2.20
C PRO A 77 -5.27 9.57 1.39
N CYS A 78 -4.56 8.58 1.92
CA CYS A 78 -3.33 8.05 1.36
C CYS A 78 -3.40 6.53 1.29
N VAL A 79 -3.04 5.96 0.13
CA VAL A 79 -2.96 4.51 -0.11
C VAL A 79 -1.51 4.06 -0.10
N GLY A 80 -1.27 2.81 0.28
CA GLY A 80 0.06 2.23 0.40
C GLY A 80 0.03 0.74 0.74
N LYS A 81 1.14 0.22 1.27
CA LYS A 81 1.33 -1.21 1.53
C LYS A 81 1.16 -1.53 3.01
N VAL A 82 0.42 -2.58 3.34
CA VAL A 82 0.40 -3.16 4.69
C VAL A 82 1.45 -4.27 4.75
N GLN A 83 2.37 -4.18 5.69
CA GLN A 83 3.41 -5.17 5.92
C GLN A 83 3.25 -5.76 7.32
N ARG A 84 2.69 -6.97 7.38
CA ARG A 84 2.21 -7.58 8.63
C ARG A 84 3.35 -7.80 9.62
N SER A 85 4.49 -8.28 9.15
CA SER A 85 5.66 -8.55 10.01
C SER A 85 6.21 -7.28 10.68
N HIS A 86 6.01 -6.11 10.06
CA HIS A 86 6.44 -4.81 10.61
C HIS A 86 5.36 -4.16 11.50
N GLY A 87 4.14 -4.71 11.53
CA GLY A 87 3.05 -4.17 12.35
C GLY A 87 2.47 -2.84 11.86
N VAL A 88 2.72 -2.46 10.60
CA VAL A 88 2.34 -1.15 10.06
C VAL A 88 1.88 -1.21 8.61
N MET A 89 1.16 -0.17 8.21
CA MET A 89 1.01 0.26 6.83
C MET A 89 2.09 1.31 6.52
N TYR A 90 2.66 1.29 5.32
CA TYR A 90 3.52 2.34 4.81
C TYR A 90 2.82 3.13 3.72
N ILE A 91 2.84 4.45 3.82
CA ILE A 91 2.42 5.35 2.75
C ILE A 91 3.61 6.08 2.14
N PRO A 92 3.61 6.31 0.82
CA PRO A 92 4.55 7.20 0.17
C PRO A 92 4.04 8.64 0.32
N PHE A 93 4.82 9.53 0.93
CA PHE A 93 4.42 10.93 1.12
C PHE A 93 5.65 11.84 1.24
N ASP A 94 5.68 12.92 0.45
CA ASP A 94 6.72 13.95 0.46
C ASP A 94 8.15 13.38 0.40
N GLY A 95 8.38 12.45 -0.52
CA GLY A 95 9.69 11.81 -0.70
C GLY A 95 10.03 10.72 0.33
N LYS A 96 9.16 10.46 1.31
CA LYS A 96 9.41 9.51 2.42
C LYS A 96 8.44 8.33 2.42
N GLU A 97 8.91 7.23 2.99
CA GLU A 97 8.06 6.12 3.44
C GLU A 97 7.65 6.38 4.90
N ILE A 98 6.36 6.61 5.12
CA ILE A 98 5.82 6.93 6.45
C ILE A 98 5.09 5.70 7.02
N PRO A 99 5.49 5.18 8.19
CA PRO A 99 4.76 4.11 8.86
C PRO A 99 3.51 4.62 9.58
N CYS A 100 2.43 3.86 9.48
CA CYS A 100 1.13 4.13 10.10
C CYS A 100 0.63 2.86 10.79
N ARG A 101 0.33 2.96 12.09
CA ARG A 101 -0.15 1.81 12.89
C ARG A 101 -1.66 1.61 12.80
N GLU A 102 -2.39 2.69 12.54
CA GLU A 102 -3.85 2.67 12.34
C GLU A 102 -4.14 2.93 10.86
N TYR A 103 -4.95 2.06 10.28
CA TYR A 103 -5.24 2.07 8.84
C TYR A 103 -6.53 1.30 8.55
N GLU A 104 -6.96 1.33 7.30
CA GLU A 104 -8.00 0.46 6.77
C GLU A 104 -7.37 -0.47 5.73
N VAL A 105 -7.82 -1.72 5.69
CA VAL A 105 -7.38 -2.71 4.69
C VAL A 105 -8.47 -2.86 3.64
N LEU A 106 -8.07 -2.88 2.37
CA LEU A 106 -8.96 -3.18 1.27
C LEU A 106 -9.29 -4.68 1.27
N VAL A 107 -10.57 -5.02 1.29
CA VAL A 107 -11.05 -6.40 1.19
C VAL A 107 -11.96 -6.57 0.00
N GLN A 108 -11.95 -7.76 -0.58
CA GLN A 108 -12.90 -8.18 -1.60
C GLN A 108 -14.13 -8.82 -0.94
N CYS A 109 -15.31 -8.45 -1.38
CA CYS A 109 -16.58 -9.02 -0.92
C CYS A 109 -17.19 -9.98 -1.92
#